data_AF-A0A7R9MRV7-F1
#
_entry.id   AF-A0A7R9MRV7-F1
#
_cell.length_a   1.000
_cell.length_b   1.000
_cell.length_c   1.000
_cell.angle_alpha   90.00
_cell.angle_beta   90.00
_cell.angle_gamma   90.00
#
_symmetry.space_group_name_H-M   'P 1'
#
loop_
_entity.id
_entity.type
_entity.pdbx_description
1 polymer ?
#
loop_
_entity_poly.entity_id
_entity_poly.type
_entity_poly.pdbx_seq_one_letter_code
_entity_poly.pdbx_strand_id
1 'polypeptide(L)'
;MQIRERILTLWTDFAKHGHSPHFVNYEFPRWKPFDGQTLSYYRIGNDLRPESSYRQSEANFWSHHLPGLFGVSPFVQPLSNKGRPYAALAWTMVAVSVTMFLLIVILLATLYYQRKRQSFSAQP
;
A
#
# COMPACT_ATOMS: atom_id res chain seq x y z
N MET A 1 9.87 27.22 -12.93
CA MET A 1 9.39 25.84 -13.07
C MET A 1 7.88 25.85 -13.17
N GLN A 2 7.28 25.09 -14.10
CA GLN A 2 5.83 25.01 -14.23
C GLN A 2 5.24 24.15 -13.10
N ILE A 3 3.96 24.37 -12.72
CA ILE A 3 3.32 23.64 -11.61
C ILE A 3 3.34 22.12 -11.83
N ARG A 4 3.24 21.68 -13.08
CA ARG A 4 3.31 20.28 -13.49
C ARG A 4 4.63 19.64 -13.07
N GLU A 5 5.75 20.32 -13.36
CA GLU A 5 7.08 19.81 -13.05
C GLU A 5 7.30 19.72 -11.54
N ARG A 6 6.86 20.74 -10.79
CA ARG A 6 6.93 20.74 -9.33
C ARG A 6 6.14 19.60 -8.69
N ILE A 7 4.92 19.35 -9.18
CA ILE A 7 4.08 18.23 -8.73
C ILE A 7 4.78 16.90 -9.02
N LEU A 8 5.31 16.72 -10.23
CA LEU A 8 6.04 15.50 -10.59
C LEU A 8 7.25 15.29 -9.67
N THR A 9 8.05 16.33 -9.43
CA THR A 9 9.19 16.25 -8.50
C THR A 9 8.73 15.82 -7.11
N LEU A 10 7.71 16.49 -6.54
CA LEU A 10 7.19 16.16 -5.21
C LEU A 10 6.74 14.70 -5.12
N TRP A 11 6.00 14.20 -6.12
CA TRP A 11 5.55 12.81 -6.15
C TRP A 11 6.69 11.81 -6.35
N THR A 12 7.67 12.13 -7.19
CA THR A 12 8.85 11.26 -7.38
C THR A 12 9.72 11.18 -6.14
N ASP A 13 9.90 12.29 -5.42
CA ASP A 13 10.63 12.31 -4.15
C ASP A 13 9.92 11.47 -3.09
N PHE A 14 8.59 11.63 -3.00
CA PHE A 14 7.76 10.82 -2.12
C PHE A 14 7.87 9.33 -2.45
N ALA A 15 7.77 8.95 -3.72
CA ALA A 15 7.85 7.57 -4.15
C ALA A 15 9.22 6.93 -3.86
N LYS A 16 10.30 7.71 -3.97
CA LYS A 16 11.68 7.24 -3.73
C LYS A 16 12.03 7.15 -2.25
N HIS A 17 11.60 8.12 -1.43
CA HIS A 17 12.11 8.29 -0.06
C HIS A 17 11.03 8.17 1.03
N GLY A 18 9.76 8.03 0.66
CA GLY A 18 8.62 8.03 1.58
C GLY A 18 8.28 9.40 2.17
N HIS A 19 8.98 10.46 1.76
CA HIS A 19 8.74 11.84 2.15
C HIS A 19 9.10 12.77 1.00
N SER A 20 8.53 13.97 1.00
CA SER A 20 8.73 14.98 -0.03
C SER A 20 8.60 16.35 0.59
N PRO A 21 9.32 17.37 0.09
CA PRO A 21 10.42 17.27 -0.86
C PRO A 21 11.65 16.60 -0.23
N HIS A 22 12.47 15.91 -1.03
CA HIS A 22 13.72 15.31 -0.53
C HIS A 22 14.77 16.40 -0.24
N PHE A 23 14.85 17.41 -1.11
CA PHE A 23 15.69 18.59 -0.92
C PHE A 23 14.84 19.81 -0.61
N VAL A 24 15.06 20.41 0.57
CA VAL A 24 14.36 21.62 1.00
C VAL A 24 15.09 22.85 0.50
N ASN A 25 14.38 23.73 -0.22
CA ASN A 25 14.90 25.01 -0.68
C ASN A 25 13.76 26.05 -0.76
N TYR A 26 14.04 27.24 -1.32
CA TYR A 26 13.04 28.30 -1.48
C TYR A 26 11.88 27.89 -2.41
N GLU A 27 12.14 27.09 -3.44
CA GLU A 27 11.12 26.60 -4.37
C GLU A 27 10.31 25.42 -3.81
N PHE A 28 10.96 24.58 -3.01
CA PHE A 28 10.40 23.40 -2.36
C PHE A 28 10.55 23.53 -0.83
N PRO A 29 9.72 24.36 -0.17
CA PRO A 29 9.76 24.48 1.27
C PRO A 29 9.38 23.17 1.94
N ARG A 30 9.85 22.99 3.18
CA ARG A 30 9.62 21.76 3.95
C ARG A 30 8.13 21.46 4.09
N TRP A 31 7.71 20.32 3.55
CA TRP A 31 6.38 19.76 3.75
C TRP A 31 6.42 18.80 4.94
N LYS A 32 5.84 19.23 6.07
CA LYS A 32 5.75 18.40 7.26
C LYS A 32 4.68 17.30 7.08
N PRO A 33 4.87 16.10 7.66
CA PRO A 33 3.82 15.11 7.74
C PRO A 33 2.57 15.69 8.40
N PHE A 34 1.40 15.21 7.97
CA PHE A 34 0.14 15.62 8.58
C PHE A 34 0.11 15.24 10.07
N ASP A 35 -0.29 16.19 10.90
CA ASP A 35 -0.48 16.04 12.34
C ASP A 35 -1.90 16.48 12.71
N GLY A 36 -2.55 15.71 13.58
CA GLY A 36 -3.93 15.95 14.00
C GLY A 36 -4.12 17.20 14.87
N GLN A 37 -3.05 17.75 15.46
CA GLN A 37 -3.12 18.99 16.22
C GLN A 37 -2.97 20.22 15.33
N THR A 38 -1.93 20.23 14.50
CA THR A 38 -1.63 21.39 13.64
C THR A 38 -2.39 21.38 12.32
N LEU A 39 -2.91 20.22 11.89
CA LEU A 39 -3.65 20.04 10.64
C LEU A 39 -2.89 20.61 9.44
N SER A 40 -1.57 20.40 9.43
CA SER A 40 -0.67 20.95 8.43
C SER A 40 -0.89 20.30 7.07
N TYR A 41 -0.97 21.11 6.03
CA TYR A 41 -1.06 20.67 4.65
C TYR A 41 -0.08 21.44 3.77
N TYR A 42 0.06 20.99 2.53
CA TYR A 42 0.93 21.61 1.55
C TYR A 42 0.10 22.18 0.43
N ARG A 43 0.06 23.51 0.34
CA ARG A 43 -0.63 24.21 -0.72
C ARG A 43 0.21 24.15 -1.98
N ILE A 44 -0.36 23.54 -3.01
CA ILE A 44 0.23 23.44 -4.35
C ILE A 44 -0.52 24.42 -5.25
N GLY A 45 0.13 25.53 -5.60
CA GLY A 45 -0.40 26.54 -6.51
C GLY A 45 0.71 27.16 -7.37
N ASN A 46 0.59 28.46 -7.67
CA ASN A 46 1.67 29.22 -8.33
C ASN A 46 3.00 29.11 -7.56
N ASP A 47 2.89 28.91 -6.25
CA ASP A 47 3.96 28.59 -5.35
C ASP A 47 3.58 27.42 -4.44
N LEU A 48 4.62 26.83 -3.84
CA LEU A 48 4.50 25.76 -2.87
C LEU A 48 4.60 26.37 -1.47
N ARG A 49 3.62 26.13 -0.61
CA ARG A 49 3.63 26.66 0.75
C ARG A 49 3.10 25.64 1.75
N PRO A 50 3.81 25.41 2.87
CA PRO A 50 3.20 24.74 4.01
C PRO A 50 2.18 25.67 4.66
N GLU A 51 0.95 25.19 4.83
CA GLU A 51 -0.14 25.90 5.49
C GLU A 51 -0.78 24.96 6.54
N SER A 52 -1.78 25.45 7.28
CA SER A 52 -2.44 24.68 8.33
C SER A 52 -3.93 25.00 8.37
N SER A 53 -4.71 24.12 8.99
CA SER A 53 -6.15 24.36 9.23
C SER A 53 -6.94 24.58 7.93
N TYR A 54 -6.77 23.69 6.94
CA TYR A 54 -7.53 23.77 5.69
C TYR A 54 -9.04 23.73 5.95
N ARG A 55 -9.74 24.83 5.62
CA ARG A 55 -11.21 24.94 5.61
C ARG A 55 -11.90 24.34 6.85
N GLN A 56 -11.38 24.65 8.04
CA GLN A 56 -11.86 24.03 9.29
C GLN A 56 -13.33 24.35 9.57
N SER A 57 -13.80 25.54 9.22
CA SER A 57 -15.21 25.92 9.40
C SER A 57 -16.13 24.99 8.61
N GLU A 58 -15.84 24.80 7.32
CA GLU A 58 -16.63 23.93 6.47
C GLU A 58 -16.43 22.46 6.84
N ALA A 59 -15.20 22.05 7.14
CA ALA A 59 -14.94 20.69 7.62
C ALA A 59 -15.79 20.39 8.86
N ASN A 60 -15.85 21.30 9.84
CA ASN A 60 -16.68 21.16 11.04
C ASN A 60 -18.18 21.20 10.76
N PHE A 61 -18.62 22.02 9.80
CA PHE A 61 -20.01 22.01 9.35
C PHE A 61 -20.41 20.64 8.78
N TRP A 62 -19.63 20.12 7.85
CA TRP A 62 -19.91 18.84 7.18
C TRP A 62 -19.72 17.62 8.09
N SER A 63 -18.73 17.66 8.99
CA SER A 63 -18.42 16.52 9.87
C SER A 63 -19.23 16.47 11.17
N HIS A 64 -19.63 17.62 11.73
CA HIS A 64 -20.29 17.67 13.04
C HIS A 64 -21.71 18.21 12.96
N HIS A 65 -21.96 19.28 12.20
CA HIS A 65 -23.26 19.96 12.21
C HIS A 65 -24.30 19.22 11.36
N LEU A 66 -23.94 18.80 10.14
CA LEU A 66 -24.87 18.12 9.26
C LEU A 66 -25.36 16.75 9.76
N PRO A 67 -24.51 15.87 10.32
CA PRO A 67 -25.00 14.64 10.93
C PRO A 67 -25.96 14.88 12.08
N GLY A 68 -25.75 15.95 12.86
CA GLY A 68 -26.66 16.35 13.93
C GLY A 68 -28.05 16.77 13.43
N LEU A 69 -28.15 17.26 12.19
CA LEU A 69 -29.42 17.69 11.59
C LEU A 69 -30.20 16.55 10.93
N PHE A 70 -29.49 15.59 10.32
CA PHE A 70 -30.11 14.57 9.46
C PHE A 70 -29.94 13.14 9.94
N GLY A 71 -29.16 12.89 11.01
CA GLY A 71 -28.84 11.54 11.48
C GLY A 71 -28.01 10.70 10.49
N VAL A 72 -27.59 11.29 9.37
CA VAL A 72 -26.76 10.66 8.35
C VAL A 72 -25.33 11.15 8.55
N SER A 73 -24.42 10.24 8.90
CA SER A 73 -22.98 10.53 8.96
C SER A 73 -22.38 10.39 7.55
N PRO A 74 -21.97 11.47 6.88
CA PRO A 74 -21.27 11.40 5.61
C PRO A 74 -19.79 11.09 5.88
N PHE A 75 -19.51 9.94 6.50
CA PHE A 75 -18.14 9.45 6.65
C PHE A 75 -17.96 8.16 5.87
N VAL A 76 -17.47 8.33 4.64
CA VAL A 76 -16.56 7.34 4.06
C VAL A 76 -15.22 7.62 4.72
N GLN A 77 -14.93 6.97 5.85
CA GLN A 77 -13.56 6.94 6.35
C GLN A 77 -12.68 6.41 5.21
N PRO A 78 -11.54 7.03 4.87
CA PRO A 78 -10.58 6.36 4.02
C PRO A 78 -10.29 5.04 4.72
N LEU A 79 -10.55 3.93 4.03
CA LEU A 79 -10.28 2.59 4.51
C LEU A 79 -8.80 2.54 4.89
N SER A 80 -8.49 2.87 6.14
CA SER A 80 -7.18 2.71 6.72
C SER A 80 -7.03 1.21 6.84
N ASN A 81 -6.60 0.60 5.75
CA ASN A 81 -6.40 -0.82 5.62
C ASN A 81 -5.18 -1.19 6.48
N LYS A 82 -5.40 -1.21 7.80
CA LYS A 82 -4.44 -1.64 8.83
C LYS A 82 -4.36 -3.17 8.93
N GLY A 83 -4.90 -3.92 7.97
CA GLY A 83 -4.83 -5.37 7.97
C GLY A 83 -4.15 -5.85 6.72
N ARG A 84 -2.82 -6.10 6.77
CA ARG A 84 -2.00 -6.66 5.68
C ARG A 84 -2.66 -7.91 5.08
N PRO A 85 -3.47 -7.82 4.01
CA PRO A 85 -4.15 -9.00 3.46
C PRO A 85 -3.18 -9.85 2.61
N TYR A 86 -2.04 -9.26 2.23
CA TYR A 86 -1.01 -9.88 1.40
C TYR A 86 -0.19 -10.95 2.13
N ALA A 87 -0.09 -10.87 3.47
CA ALA A 87 0.65 -11.85 4.25
C ALA A 87 -0.04 -13.22 4.21
N ALA A 88 -1.37 -13.24 4.34
CA ALA A 88 -2.16 -14.47 4.23
C ALA A 88 -2.02 -15.11 2.85
N LEU A 89 -2.11 -14.31 1.78
CA LEU A 89 -1.93 -14.77 0.41
C LEU A 89 -0.52 -15.36 0.19
N ALA A 90 0.53 -14.71 0.72
CA ALA A 90 1.89 -15.22 0.60
C ALA A 90 2.07 -16.61 1.26
N TRP A 91 1.53 -16.81 2.47
CA TRP A 91 1.59 -18.11 3.14
C TRP A 91 0.81 -19.20 2.39
N THR A 92 -0.33 -18.86 1.78
CA THR A 92 -1.07 -19.83 0.94
C THR A 92 -0.29 -20.25 -0.29
N MET A 93 0.40 -19.33 -0.98
CA MET A 93 1.23 -19.65 -2.14
C MET A 93 2.41 -20.56 -1.79
N VAL A 94 3.04 -20.32 -0.63
CA VAL A 94 4.13 -21.17 -0.12
C VAL A 94 3.61 -22.57 0.20
N ALA A 95 2.49 -22.68 0.92
CA ALA A 95 1.90 -23.97 1.25
C ALA A 95 1.53 -24.79 0.00
N VAL A 96 0.89 -24.15 -0.99
CA VAL A 96 0.55 -24.81 -2.26
C VAL A 96 1.80 -25.29 -2.98
N SER A 97 2.85 -24.46 -3.06
CA SER A 97 4.12 -24.83 -3.71
C SER A 97 4.78 -26.05 -3.05
N VAL A 98 4.81 -26.09 -1.71
CA VAL A 98 5.39 -27.21 -0.95
C VAL A 98 4.57 -28.49 -1.15
N THR A 99 3.25 -28.42 -1.11
CA THR A 99 2.40 -29.60 -1.33
C THR A 99 2.56 -30.18 -2.74
N MET A 100 2.63 -29.31 -3.77
CA MET A 100 2.82 -29.75 -5.15
C MET A 100 4.20 -30.41 -5.33
N PHE A 101 5.24 -29.86 -4.70
CA PHE A 101 6.58 -30.44 -4.74
C PHE A 101 6.62 -31.83 -4.08
N LEU A 102 6.01 -32.00 -2.92
CA LEU A 102 5.92 -33.29 -2.24
C LEU A 102 5.17 -34.34 -3.09
N LEU A 103 4.08 -33.95 -3.75
CA LEU A 103 3.36 -34.83 -4.67
C LEU A 103 4.23 -35.29 -5.83
N ILE A 104 5.02 -34.39 -6.43
CA ILE A 104 5.96 -34.74 -7.52
C ILE A 104 7.01 -35.73 -7.01
N VAL A 105 7.60 -35.50 -5.84
CA VAL A 105 8.61 -36.38 -5.26
C VAL A 105 8.04 -37.78 -4.97
N ILE A 106 6.83 -37.86 -4.41
CA ILE A 106 6.15 -39.13 -4.16
C ILE A 106 5.86 -39.85 -5.49
N LEU A 107 5.37 -39.14 -6.49
CA LEU A 107 5.05 -39.72 -7.79
C LEU A 107 6.31 -40.23 -8.50
N LEU A 108 7.41 -39.49 -8.46
CA LEU A 108 8.72 -39.94 -8.94
C LEU A 108 9.24 -41.16 -8.16
N ALA A 109 9.09 -41.18 -6.83
CA ALA A 109 9.51 -42.31 -6.01
C ALA A 109 8.70 -43.57 -6.33
N THR A 110 7.38 -43.45 -6.50
CA THR A 110 6.52 -44.58 -6.88
C THR A 110 6.85 -45.09 -8.28
N LEU A 111 7.05 -44.20 -9.26
CA LEU A 111 7.48 -44.58 -10.60
C LEU A 111 8.85 -45.26 -10.61
N TYR A 112 9.79 -44.74 -9.82
CA TYR A 112 11.12 -45.35 -9.66
C TYR A 112 11.01 -46.75 -9.06
N TYR A 113 10.19 -46.91 -8.02
CA TYR A 113 10.00 -48.19 -7.35
C TYR A 113 9.27 -49.21 -8.23
N GLN A 114 8.27 -48.78 -9.00
CA GLN A 114 7.59 -49.59 -10.01
C GLN A 114 8.54 -50.03 -11.12
N ARG A 115 9.31 -49.10 -11.71
CA ARG A 115 10.29 -49.41 -12.74
C ARG A 115 11.35 -50.39 -12.24
N LYS A 116 11.83 -50.22 -11.02
CA LYS A 116 12.79 -51.15 -10.40
C LYS A 116 12.16 -52.55 -10.25
N ARG A 117 10.92 -52.66 -9.75
CA ARG A 117 10.22 -53.96 -9.64
C ARG A 117 9.96 -54.62 -10.99
N GLN A 118 9.58 -53.86 -12.02
CA GLN A 118 9.39 -54.36 -13.38
C GLN A 118 10.71 -54.84 -14.01
N SER A 119 11.81 -54.14 -13.76
CA SER A 119 13.15 -54.56 -14.21
C SER A 119 13.61 -55.89 -13.60
N PHE A 120 13.14 -56.26 -12.41
CA PHE A 120 13.43 -57.56 -11.80
C PHE A 120 12.53 -58.69 -12.32
N SER A 121 11.36 -58.37 -12.89
CA SER A 121 10.43 -59.37 -13.45
C SER A 121 10.70 -59.69 -14.93
N ALA A 122 11.67 -59.03 -15.54
CA ALA A 122 12.01 -59.18 -16.96
C ALA A 122 13.34 -59.92 -17.22
N GLN A 123 13.89 -60.60 -16.22
CA GLN A 123 15.03 -61.52 -16.41
C GLN A 123 14.54 -62.97 -16.37
N PRO A 124 14.45 -63.66 -17.53
CA PRO A 124 14.38 -65.12 -17.60
C PRO A 124 15.72 -65.80 -17.30
#